data_AF-A0A7U3D374-F1
#
_entry.id   AF-A0A7U3D374-F1
#
_cell.length_a   1.000
_cell.length_b   1.000
_cell.length_c   1.000
_cell.angle_alpha   90.00
_cell.angle_beta   90.00
_cell.angle_gamma   90.00
#
_symmetry.space_group_name_H-M   'P 1'
#
loop_
_entity.id
_entity.type
_entity.pdbx_description
1 polymer ?
#
loop_
_entity_poly.entity_id
_entity_poly.type
_entity_poly.pdbx_seq_one_letter_code
_entity_poly.pdbx_strand_id
1 'polypeptide(L)'
;MNNEMDEIERFAKSTLGAMPEVIKLLGNHNVELAKEQFRENNTMYLGRTKLPRKILALTALSVSLANGQSDSAMIHFKLAQKFDANMLEVLDAIKAAKMALMSSTMALMGTIQPIVEKFTGPSHKSEEIEKILSHVKTASGMDFLPDNLSSLASVSFNLLEEHLKEKTELMSPFAVDQKYLFLMAFAVSISIRYEECARVYLTQFFLNGGQRDEMEDALFLTRFITGNKALTSSMEILKW
;
A
#
# COMPACT_ATOMS: atom_id res chain seq x y z
N MET A 1 -29.68 -17.49 -15.60
CA MET A 1 -29.05 -16.28 -15.06
C MET A 1 -30.16 -15.31 -14.70
N ASN A 2 -30.23 -14.86 -13.45
CA ASN A 2 -31.22 -13.90 -13.00
C ASN A 2 -30.95 -12.53 -13.66
N ASN A 3 -32.02 -11.79 -13.97
CA ASN A 3 -32.01 -10.44 -14.56
C ASN A 3 -31.02 -9.47 -13.86
N GLU A 4 -30.74 -9.71 -12.58
CA GLU A 4 -29.83 -8.91 -11.74
C GLU A 4 -28.34 -9.19 -11.97
N MET A 5 -27.94 -10.42 -12.31
CA MET A 5 -26.54 -10.72 -12.67
C MET A 5 -26.16 -10.07 -14.00
N ASP A 6 -27.14 -9.93 -14.90
CA ASP A 6 -26.97 -9.24 -16.19
C ASP A 6 -26.78 -7.73 -15.99
N GLU A 7 -27.34 -7.13 -14.93
CA GLU A 7 -27.10 -5.74 -14.54
C GLU A 7 -25.69 -5.55 -13.97
N ILE A 8 -25.24 -6.45 -13.10
CA ILE A 8 -23.87 -6.47 -12.58
C ILE A 8 -22.87 -6.62 -13.73
N GLU A 9 -23.11 -7.54 -14.66
CA GLU A 9 -22.25 -7.76 -15.82
C GLU A 9 -22.19 -6.53 -16.72
N ARG A 10 -23.34 -5.90 -17.02
CA ARG A 10 -23.39 -4.65 -17.80
C ARG A 10 -22.60 -3.54 -17.14
N PHE A 11 -22.79 -3.31 -15.85
CA PHE A 11 -22.07 -2.27 -15.14
C PHE A 11 -20.57 -2.58 -15.07
N ALA A 12 -20.19 -3.80 -14.71
CA ALA A 12 -18.80 -4.21 -14.63
C ALA A 12 -18.08 -4.04 -15.97
N LYS A 13 -18.71 -4.39 -17.09
CA LYS A 13 -18.16 -4.13 -18.44
C LYS A 13 -17.97 -2.63 -18.70
N SER A 14 -18.93 -1.79 -18.32
CA SER A 14 -18.80 -0.33 -18.52
C SER A 14 -17.65 0.28 -17.69
N THR A 15 -17.49 -0.15 -16.44
CA THR A 15 -16.55 0.45 -15.49
C THR A 15 -15.16 -0.19 -15.60
N LEU A 16 -15.09 -1.52 -15.58
CA LEU A 16 -13.87 -2.32 -15.53
C LEU A 16 -13.45 -2.88 -16.90
N GLY A 17 -14.27 -2.73 -17.95
CA GLY A 17 -14.02 -3.29 -19.29
C GLY A 17 -14.37 -4.78 -19.41
N ALA A 18 -14.47 -5.49 -18.28
CA ALA A 18 -14.91 -6.87 -18.21
C ALA A 18 -15.55 -7.15 -16.84
N MET A 19 -16.34 -8.21 -16.76
CA MET A 19 -16.82 -8.71 -15.48
C MET A 19 -15.66 -9.41 -14.76
N PRO A 20 -15.32 -9.02 -13.51
CA PRO A 20 -14.33 -9.73 -12.72
C PRO A 20 -14.69 -11.20 -12.57
N GLU A 21 -13.75 -12.10 -12.84
CA GLU A 21 -13.96 -13.54 -12.80
C GLU A 21 -14.45 -13.98 -11.41
N VAL A 22 -13.92 -13.41 -10.34
CA VAL A 22 -14.35 -13.69 -8.97
C VAL A 22 -15.84 -13.40 -8.74
N ILE A 23 -16.40 -12.31 -9.29
CA ILE A 23 -17.83 -11.99 -9.14
C ILE A 23 -18.68 -12.99 -9.93
N LYS A 24 -18.21 -13.38 -11.12
CA LYS A 24 -18.90 -14.39 -11.94
C LYS A 24 -18.94 -15.74 -11.24
N LEU A 25 -17.81 -16.18 -10.69
CA LEU A 25 -17.70 -17.45 -9.97
C LEU A 25 -18.56 -17.43 -8.69
N LEU A 26 -18.52 -16.34 -7.92
CA LEU A 26 -19.41 -16.17 -6.77
C LEU A 26 -20.88 -16.25 -7.17
N GLY A 27 -21.29 -15.63 -8.28
CA GLY A 27 -22.67 -15.64 -8.74
C GLY A 27 -23.21 -17.04 -9.10
N ASN A 28 -22.33 -18.00 -9.42
CA ASN A 28 -22.71 -19.39 -9.66
C ASN A 28 -23.10 -20.12 -8.36
N HIS A 29 -22.56 -19.68 -7.22
CA HIS A 29 -22.73 -20.34 -5.92
C HIS A 29 -23.64 -19.56 -4.96
N ASN A 30 -23.49 -18.24 -4.93
CA ASN A 30 -24.26 -17.33 -4.08
C ASN A 30 -24.35 -15.93 -4.73
N VAL A 31 -25.49 -15.67 -5.37
CA VAL A 31 -25.80 -14.40 -6.05
C VAL A 31 -25.78 -13.20 -5.09
N GLU A 32 -26.25 -13.36 -3.85
CA GLU A 32 -26.29 -12.27 -2.87
C GLU A 32 -24.88 -11.87 -2.41
N LEU A 33 -23.97 -12.84 -2.28
CA LEU A 33 -22.56 -12.53 -1.99
C LEU A 33 -21.87 -11.85 -3.19
N ALA A 34 -22.17 -12.26 -4.42
CA ALA A 34 -21.67 -11.59 -5.61
C ALA A 34 -22.17 -10.14 -5.72
N LYS A 35 -23.43 -9.89 -5.37
CA LYS A 35 -24.05 -8.56 -5.27
C LYS A 35 -23.36 -7.70 -4.23
N GLU A 36 -23.15 -8.23 -3.02
CA GLU A 36 -22.50 -7.47 -1.95
C GLU A 36 -21.07 -7.11 -2.35
N GLN A 37 -20.30 -8.07 -2.89
CA GLN A 37 -18.94 -7.80 -3.36
C GLN A 37 -18.87 -6.69 -4.41
N PHE A 38 -19.86 -6.67 -5.31
CA PHE A 38 -19.97 -5.63 -6.32
C PHE A 38 -20.36 -4.27 -5.70
N ARG A 39 -21.27 -4.25 -4.72
CA ARG A 39 -21.66 -3.04 -3.98
C ARG A 39 -20.50 -2.47 -3.18
N GLU A 40 -19.72 -3.32 -2.52
CA GLU A 40 -18.50 -2.94 -1.81
C GLU A 40 -17.48 -2.31 -2.76
N ASN A 41 -17.30 -2.88 -3.96
CA ASN A 41 -16.39 -2.31 -4.96
C ASN A 41 -16.74 -0.87 -5.31
N ASN A 42 -18.03 -0.57 -5.50
CA ASN A 42 -18.47 0.80 -5.76
C ASN A 42 -18.33 1.69 -4.52
N THR A 43 -18.77 1.22 -3.36
CA THR A 43 -18.82 2.04 -2.14
C THR A 43 -17.44 2.34 -1.57
N MET A 44 -16.54 1.36 -1.62
CA MET A 44 -15.23 1.41 -0.98
C MET A 44 -14.09 1.71 -1.96
N TYR A 45 -14.29 1.60 -3.27
CA TYR A 45 -13.24 1.81 -4.26
C TYR A 45 -13.66 2.70 -5.44
N LEU A 46 -14.35 2.17 -6.45
CA LEU A 46 -14.52 2.86 -7.74
C LEU A 46 -15.48 4.05 -7.69
N GLY A 47 -16.38 4.09 -6.69
CA GLY A 47 -17.29 5.20 -6.46
C GLY A 47 -16.72 6.29 -5.54
N ARG A 48 -15.48 6.15 -5.05
CA ARG A 48 -14.80 7.19 -4.29
C ARG A 48 -14.39 8.34 -5.22
N THR A 49 -14.44 9.58 -4.72
CA THR A 49 -14.38 10.79 -5.57
C THR A 49 -13.38 11.84 -5.12
N LYS A 50 -12.75 11.67 -3.95
CA LYS A 50 -11.83 12.65 -3.37
C LYS A 50 -10.44 12.48 -3.95
N LEU A 51 -10.06 11.24 -4.25
CA LEU A 51 -8.88 10.94 -5.05
C LEU A 51 -9.18 10.92 -6.56
N PRO A 52 -8.27 11.39 -7.41
CA PRO A 52 -8.35 11.15 -8.84
C PRO A 52 -8.40 9.64 -9.13
N ARG A 53 -9.23 9.23 -10.10
CA ARG A 53 -9.41 7.80 -10.45
C ARG A 53 -8.11 7.08 -10.78
N LYS A 54 -7.19 7.78 -11.44
CA LYS A 54 -5.83 7.31 -11.69
C LYS A 54 -5.09 6.97 -10.39
N ILE A 55 -5.12 7.85 -9.40
CA ILE A 55 -4.45 7.65 -8.10
C ILE A 55 -5.12 6.53 -7.31
N LEU A 56 -6.45 6.42 -7.35
CA LEU A 56 -7.18 5.28 -6.77
C LEU A 56 -6.67 3.96 -7.36
N ALA A 57 -6.56 3.86 -8.69
CA ALA A 57 -6.09 2.66 -9.36
C ALA A 57 -4.61 2.35 -9.07
N LEU A 58 -3.74 3.36 -9.03
CA LEU A 58 -2.33 3.21 -8.67
C LEU A 58 -2.15 2.79 -7.20
N THR A 59 -2.97 3.31 -6.29
CA THR A 59 -2.96 2.90 -4.88
C THR A 59 -3.46 1.46 -4.73
N ALA A 60 -4.49 1.07 -5.49
CA ALA A 60 -4.97 -0.32 -5.50
C ALA A 60 -3.88 -1.27 -6.02
N LEU A 61 -3.18 -0.86 -7.09
CA LEU A 61 -2.04 -1.60 -7.63
C LEU A 61 -0.95 -1.80 -6.57
N SER A 62 -0.52 -0.73 -5.89
CA SER A 62 0.53 -0.82 -4.87
C SER A 62 0.14 -1.75 -3.72
N VAL A 63 -1.11 -1.67 -3.24
CA VAL A 63 -1.64 -2.55 -2.18
C VAL A 63 -1.67 -4.00 -2.65
N SER A 64 -2.18 -4.29 -3.86
CA SER A 64 -2.23 -5.65 -4.39
C SER A 64 -0.84 -6.26 -4.58
N LEU A 65 0.13 -5.48 -5.07
CA LEU A 65 1.52 -5.91 -5.21
C LEU A 65 2.13 -6.29 -3.86
N ALA A 66 1.97 -5.43 -2.85
CA ALA A 66 2.48 -5.69 -1.51
C ALA A 66 1.87 -6.93 -0.86
N ASN A 67 0.63 -7.26 -1.23
CA ASN A 67 -0.09 -8.44 -0.73
C ASN A 67 0.15 -9.72 -1.55
N GLY A 68 0.97 -9.67 -2.60
CA GLY A 68 1.28 -10.81 -3.47
C GLY A 68 0.13 -11.22 -4.40
N GLN A 69 -0.81 -10.32 -4.69
CA GLN A 69 -1.98 -10.60 -5.52
C GLN A 69 -1.71 -10.22 -6.98
N SER A 70 -0.94 -11.02 -7.72
CA SER A 70 -0.51 -10.71 -9.10
C SER A 70 -1.67 -10.40 -10.04
N ASP A 71 -2.75 -11.18 -9.97
CA ASP A 71 -3.90 -11.03 -10.88
C ASP A 71 -4.69 -9.74 -10.55
N SER A 72 -4.85 -9.45 -9.26
CA SER A 72 -5.46 -8.19 -8.79
C SER A 72 -4.60 -6.99 -9.19
N ALA A 73 -3.28 -7.08 -9.03
CA ALA A 73 -2.35 -6.05 -9.46
C ALA A 73 -2.47 -5.78 -10.97
N MET A 74 -2.56 -6.83 -11.79
CA MET A 74 -2.74 -6.69 -13.24
C MET A 74 -4.07 -6.01 -13.61
N ILE A 75 -5.16 -6.30 -12.90
CA ILE A 75 -6.44 -5.62 -13.08
C ILE A 75 -6.29 -4.11 -12.79
N HIS A 76 -5.64 -3.75 -11.68
CA HIS A 76 -5.46 -2.34 -11.31
C HIS A 76 -4.48 -1.60 -12.21
N PHE A 77 -3.46 -2.27 -12.72
CA PHE A 77 -2.59 -1.72 -13.77
C PHE A 77 -3.38 -1.35 -15.03
N LYS A 78 -4.19 -2.28 -15.56
CA LYS A 78 -5.05 -2.01 -16.74
C LYS A 78 -6.04 -0.88 -16.48
N LEU A 79 -6.60 -0.82 -15.26
CA LEU A 79 -7.50 0.24 -14.87
C LEU A 79 -6.79 1.60 -14.76
N ALA A 80 -5.58 1.63 -14.20
CA ALA A 80 -4.75 2.84 -14.17
C ALA A 80 -4.45 3.34 -15.59
N GLN A 81 -4.11 2.44 -16.53
CA GLN A 81 -3.92 2.79 -17.94
C GLN A 81 -5.20 3.35 -18.59
N LYS A 82 -6.37 2.79 -18.27
CA LYS A 82 -7.67 3.32 -18.71
C LYS A 82 -7.94 4.73 -18.16
N PHE A 83 -7.31 5.11 -17.06
CA PHE A 83 -7.34 6.46 -16.48
C PHE A 83 -6.08 7.27 -16.80
N ASP A 84 -5.45 6.96 -17.93
CA ASP A 84 -4.32 7.71 -18.50
C ASP A 84 -3.08 7.74 -17.59
N ALA A 85 -2.85 6.68 -16.80
CA ALA A 85 -1.59 6.50 -16.08
C ALA A 85 -0.47 6.13 -17.06
N ASN A 86 0.61 6.91 -17.05
CA ASN A 86 1.82 6.55 -17.78
C ASN A 86 2.66 5.54 -16.98
N MET A 87 3.68 4.97 -17.63
CA MET A 87 4.50 3.93 -17.00
C MET A 87 5.36 4.45 -15.83
N LEU A 88 5.75 5.72 -15.82
CA LEU A 88 6.50 6.30 -14.70
C LEU A 88 5.62 6.41 -13.45
N GLU A 89 4.35 6.77 -13.60
CA GLU A 89 3.39 6.78 -12.49
C GLU A 89 3.11 5.37 -11.94
N VAL A 90 3.09 4.37 -12.82
CA VAL A 90 3.00 2.95 -12.42
C VAL A 90 4.26 2.51 -11.66
N LEU A 91 5.45 2.93 -12.10
CA LEU A 91 6.70 2.66 -11.40
C LEU A 91 6.73 3.33 -10.01
N ASP A 92 6.17 4.53 -9.87
CA ASP A 92 6.02 5.19 -8.57
C ASP A 92 5.15 4.37 -7.60
N ALA A 93 4.03 3.82 -8.08
CA ALA A 93 3.20 2.92 -7.27
C ALA A 93 3.96 1.64 -6.84
N ILE A 94 4.79 1.09 -7.73
CA ILE A 94 5.66 -0.07 -7.42
C ILE A 94 6.72 0.33 -6.37
N LYS A 95 7.31 1.52 -6.47
CA LYS A 95 8.28 2.03 -5.50
C LYS A 95 7.68 2.19 -4.12
N ALA A 96 6.45 2.73 -4.03
CA ALA A 96 5.73 2.81 -2.76
C ALA A 96 5.50 1.44 -2.12
N ALA A 97 5.09 0.44 -2.92
CA ALA A 97 4.92 -0.93 -2.44
C ALA A 97 6.25 -1.54 -1.96
N LYS A 98 7.31 -1.42 -2.77
CA LYS A 98 8.66 -1.89 -2.42
C LYS A 98 9.14 -1.27 -1.12
N MET A 99 9.09 0.06 -1.00
CA MET A 99 9.61 0.76 0.17
C MET A 99 8.88 0.35 1.45
N ALA A 100 7.55 0.25 1.42
CA ALA A 100 6.77 -0.16 2.57
C ALA A 100 7.08 -1.60 2.99
N LEU A 101 7.21 -2.53 2.03
CA LEU A 101 7.63 -3.91 2.31
C LEU A 101 9.05 -3.98 2.91
N MET A 102 10.00 -3.25 2.34
CA MET A 102 11.36 -3.20 2.89
C MET A 102 11.38 -2.65 4.31
N SER A 103 10.67 -1.56 4.54
CA SER A 103 10.54 -0.97 5.88
C SER A 103 9.91 -1.95 6.88
N SER A 104 8.96 -2.78 6.44
CA SER A 104 8.28 -3.75 7.32
C SER A 104 9.21 -4.81 7.91
N THR A 105 10.36 -5.07 7.28
CA THR A 105 11.39 -5.97 7.82
C THR A 105 11.98 -5.45 9.14
N MET A 106 11.83 -4.15 9.40
CA MET A 106 12.30 -3.52 10.63
C MET A 106 11.30 -3.59 11.78
N ALA A 107 10.06 -4.02 11.56
CA ALA A 107 8.99 -3.96 12.55
C ALA A 107 9.30 -4.73 13.85
N LEU A 108 10.24 -5.67 13.80
CA LEU A 108 10.66 -6.50 14.94
C LEU A 108 12.01 -6.07 15.53
N MET A 109 12.63 -4.99 15.04
CA MET A 109 13.97 -4.59 15.49
C MET A 109 13.99 -4.23 16.97
N GLY A 110 12.96 -3.57 17.50
CA GLY A 110 12.85 -3.32 18.94
C GLY A 110 12.84 -4.58 19.80
N THR A 111 12.36 -5.71 19.26
CA THR A 111 12.38 -7.01 19.94
C THR A 111 13.72 -7.74 19.75
N ILE A 112 14.36 -7.58 18.59
CA ILE A 112 15.62 -8.24 18.25
C ILE A 112 16.80 -7.57 18.96
N GLN A 113 16.81 -6.24 19.05
CA GLN A 113 17.92 -5.46 19.60
C GLN A 113 18.34 -5.94 21.01
N PRO A 114 17.45 -6.07 22.01
CA PRO A 114 17.87 -6.50 23.35
C PRO A 114 18.48 -7.90 23.38
N ILE A 115 18.04 -8.79 22.48
CA ILE A 115 18.59 -10.15 22.36
C ILE A 115 20.00 -10.08 21.80
N VAL A 116 20.21 -9.33 20.72
CA VAL A 116 21.54 -9.13 20.13
C VAL A 116 22.49 -8.53 21.16
N GLU A 117 22.10 -7.43 21.80
CA GLU A 117 22.92 -6.75 22.80
C GLU A 117 23.30 -7.64 23.98
N LYS A 118 22.41 -8.54 24.40
CA LYS A 118 22.71 -9.53 25.45
C LYS A 118 23.88 -10.45 25.08
N PHE A 119 24.06 -10.79 23.80
CA PHE A 119 25.09 -11.73 23.35
C PHE A 119 26.33 -11.05 22.75
N THR A 120 26.19 -9.84 22.19
CA THR A 120 27.28 -9.14 21.51
C THR A 120 27.76 -7.89 22.25
N GLY A 121 27.07 -7.47 23.32
CA GLY A 121 27.26 -6.16 23.94
C GLY A 121 26.51 -5.05 23.20
N PRO A 122 26.43 -3.84 23.80
CA PRO A 122 25.78 -2.68 23.20
C PRO A 122 26.55 -2.15 21.99
N SER A 123 25.86 -1.48 21.07
CA SER A 123 26.49 -0.86 19.90
C SER A 123 27.50 0.22 20.30
N HIS A 124 28.68 0.20 19.66
CA HIS A 124 29.75 1.18 19.90
C HIS A 124 29.61 2.48 19.07
N LYS A 125 28.54 2.63 18.28
CA LYS A 125 28.35 3.76 17.34
C LYS A 125 27.26 4.77 17.75
N SER A 126 26.95 4.90 19.05
CA SER A 126 25.80 5.70 19.51
C SER A 126 25.79 7.16 19.00
N GLU A 127 26.92 7.87 19.06
CA GLU A 127 27.01 9.27 18.62
C GLU A 127 26.79 9.44 17.11
N GLU A 128 27.33 8.52 16.30
CA GLU A 128 27.17 8.55 14.84
C GLU A 128 25.71 8.26 14.44
N ILE A 129 25.08 7.30 15.12
CA ILE A 129 23.66 6.96 14.95
C ILE A 129 22.78 8.17 15.27
N GLU A 130 22.99 8.80 16.44
CA GLU A 130 22.22 9.98 16.85
C GLU A 130 22.34 11.12 15.83
N LYS A 131 23.54 11.36 15.30
CA LYS A 131 23.77 12.39 14.28
C LYS A 131 22.98 12.10 12.99
N ILE A 132 22.99 10.86 12.52
CA ILE A 132 22.26 10.45 11.32
C ILE A 132 20.75 10.57 11.54
N LEU A 133 20.23 10.04 12.65
CA LEU A 133 18.80 10.11 12.95
C LEU A 133 18.33 11.57 13.12
N SER A 134 19.11 12.42 13.78
CA SER A 134 18.82 13.85 13.89
C SER A 134 18.75 14.55 12.53
N HIS A 135 19.67 14.21 11.61
CA HIS A 135 19.64 14.71 10.24
C HIS A 135 18.39 14.24 9.48
N VAL A 136 18.06 12.94 9.55
CA VAL A 136 16.87 12.37 8.89
C VAL A 136 15.59 13.03 9.40
N LYS A 137 15.47 13.22 10.71
CA LYS A 137 14.34 13.90 11.35
C LYS A 137 14.19 15.31 10.79
N THR A 138 15.26 16.09 10.81
CA THR A 138 15.30 17.48 10.32
C THR A 138 14.94 17.56 8.83
N ALA A 139 15.58 16.74 7.98
CA ALA A 139 15.37 16.73 6.53
C ALA A 139 13.93 16.33 6.15
N SER A 140 13.32 15.45 6.95
CA SER A 140 11.95 15.00 6.73
C SER A 140 10.87 15.98 7.21
N GLY A 141 11.24 16.99 8.00
CA GLY A 141 10.29 17.91 8.63
C GLY A 141 9.38 17.26 9.69
N MET A 142 9.68 16.03 10.13
CA MET A 142 8.90 15.31 11.13
C MET A 142 9.38 15.63 12.55
N ASP A 143 8.44 15.64 13.50
CA ASP A 143 8.70 15.76 14.93
C ASP A 143 9.08 14.42 15.58
N PHE A 144 8.92 13.30 14.89
CA PHE A 144 9.32 11.97 15.33
C PHE A 144 10.02 11.16 14.24
N LEU A 145 10.68 10.06 14.65
CA LEU A 145 11.14 8.99 13.79
C LEU A 145 10.64 7.65 14.32
N PRO A 146 10.50 6.61 13.48
CA PRO A 146 10.28 5.23 13.91
C PRO A 146 11.32 4.78 14.93
N ASP A 147 10.88 4.21 16.06
CA ASP A 147 11.78 3.69 17.09
C ASP A 147 12.64 2.54 16.54
N ASN A 148 12.05 1.75 15.62
CA ASN A 148 12.75 0.66 14.94
C ASN A 148 13.94 1.11 14.08
N LEU A 149 14.06 2.40 13.69
CA LEU A 149 15.28 2.89 13.03
C LEU A 149 16.46 2.91 13.99
N SER A 150 16.26 3.34 15.23
CA SER A 150 17.31 3.32 16.25
C SER A 150 17.69 1.88 16.58
N SER A 151 16.70 0.99 16.73
CA SER A 151 16.97 -0.43 16.98
C SER A 151 17.71 -1.09 15.82
N LEU A 152 17.34 -0.79 14.57
CA LEU A 152 18.07 -1.25 13.38
C LEU A 152 19.52 -0.77 13.42
N ALA A 153 19.75 0.51 13.73
CA ALA A 153 21.06 1.11 13.80
C ALA A 153 21.98 0.39 14.82
N SER A 154 21.41 0.04 15.98
CA SER A 154 22.11 -0.72 17.02
C SER A 154 22.47 -2.13 16.58
N VAL A 155 21.59 -2.79 15.82
CA VAL A 155 21.80 -4.17 15.33
C VAL A 155 22.73 -4.20 14.13
N SER A 156 22.55 -3.30 13.17
CA SER A 156 23.34 -3.21 11.93
C SER A 156 23.32 -1.80 11.37
N PHE A 157 24.38 -1.05 11.65
CA PHE A 157 24.60 0.29 11.12
C PHE A 157 24.60 0.33 9.58
N ASN A 158 25.26 -0.63 8.94
CA ASN A 158 25.33 -0.68 7.48
C ASN A 158 23.93 -0.89 6.85
N LEU A 159 23.06 -1.65 7.52
CA LEU A 159 21.70 -1.87 7.04
C LEU A 159 20.83 -0.62 7.22
N LEU A 160 21.07 0.17 8.28
CA LEU A 160 20.46 1.49 8.41
C LEU A 160 20.86 2.40 7.23
N GLU A 161 22.16 2.48 6.91
CA GLU A 161 22.65 3.34 5.82
C GLU A 161 22.02 2.98 4.47
N GLU A 162 21.99 1.68 4.14
CA GLU A 162 21.34 1.24 2.88
C GLU A 162 19.84 1.54 2.91
N HIS A 163 19.15 1.28 4.02
CA HIS A 163 17.73 1.61 4.14
C HIS A 163 17.43 3.10 3.92
N LEU A 164 18.25 4.00 4.47
CA LEU A 164 18.07 5.45 4.31
C LEU A 164 18.35 5.91 2.88
N LYS A 165 19.36 5.32 2.22
CA LYS A 165 19.65 5.55 0.81
C LYS A 165 18.48 5.09 -0.08
N GLU A 166 18.01 3.85 0.12
CA GLU A 166 16.88 3.30 -0.64
C GLU A 166 15.60 4.10 -0.40
N LYS A 167 15.33 4.53 0.84
CA LYS A 167 14.21 5.43 1.14
C LYS A 167 14.28 6.71 0.32
N THR A 168 15.46 7.31 0.21
CA THR A 168 15.65 8.56 -0.56
C THR A 168 15.34 8.34 -2.04
N GLU A 169 15.77 7.22 -2.62
CA GLU A 169 15.52 6.89 -4.03
C GLU A 169 14.06 6.47 -4.29
N LEU A 170 13.50 5.62 -3.43
CA LEU A 170 12.17 5.05 -3.60
C LEU A 170 11.05 6.02 -3.25
N MET A 171 11.29 6.95 -2.33
CA MET A 171 10.32 7.98 -1.96
C MET A 171 10.50 9.30 -2.71
N SER A 172 11.29 9.31 -3.79
CA SER A 172 11.34 10.43 -4.75
C SER A 172 10.57 10.04 -6.01
N PRO A 173 9.42 10.65 -6.34
CA PRO A 173 8.58 10.24 -7.46
C PRO A 173 9.22 10.57 -8.82
N PHE A 174 8.90 9.77 -9.82
CA PHE A 174 9.21 10.08 -11.22
C PHE A 174 8.17 11.01 -11.84
N ALA A 175 6.88 10.80 -11.55
CA ALA A 175 5.80 11.50 -12.24
C ALA A 175 4.58 11.79 -11.35
N VAL A 176 4.27 10.98 -10.34
CA VAL A 176 3.16 11.30 -9.43
C VAL A 176 3.54 12.44 -8.49
N ASP A 177 2.56 13.22 -8.03
CA ASP A 177 2.81 14.18 -6.96
C ASP A 177 3.34 13.46 -5.71
N GLN A 178 4.30 14.09 -5.05
CA GLN A 178 4.96 13.57 -3.83
C GLN A 178 3.96 13.11 -2.77
N LYS A 179 2.87 13.86 -2.56
CA LYS A 179 1.82 13.48 -1.61
C LYS A 179 1.19 12.13 -1.97
N TYR A 180 0.94 11.85 -3.25
CA TYR A 180 0.30 10.61 -3.65
C TYR A 180 1.23 9.41 -3.52
N LEU A 181 2.54 9.58 -3.73
CA LEU A 181 3.52 8.52 -3.43
C LEU A 181 3.49 8.16 -1.94
N PHE A 182 3.45 9.15 -1.05
CA PHE A 182 3.29 8.92 0.40
C PHE A 182 1.94 8.29 0.76
N LEU A 183 0.86 8.70 0.11
CA LEU A 183 -0.47 8.12 0.32
C LEU A 183 -0.51 6.64 -0.09
N MET A 184 0.14 6.28 -1.20
CA MET A 184 0.29 4.88 -1.63
C MET A 184 1.09 4.07 -0.61
N ALA A 185 2.22 4.60 -0.13
CA ALA A 185 3.03 3.93 0.88
C ALA A 185 2.30 3.77 2.22
N PHE A 186 1.47 4.76 2.60
CA PHE A 186 0.57 4.69 3.75
C PHE A 186 -0.47 3.57 3.56
N ALA A 187 -1.17 3.54 2.42
CA ALA A 187 -2.15 2.50 2.10
C ALA A 187 -1.54 1.09 2.15
N VAL A 188 -0.34 0.91 1.59
CA VAL A 188 0.40 -0.35 1.67
C VAL A 188 0.72 -0.70 3.12
N SER A 189 1.25 0.24 3.91
CA SER A 189 1.62 0.03 5.31
C SER A 189 0.42 -0.41 6.16
N ILE A 190 -0.75 0.18 5.94
CA ILE A 190 -2.01 -0.26 6.57
C ILE A 190 -2.37 -1.69 6.16
N SER A 191 -2.26 -2.04 4.87
CA SER A 191 -2.62 -3.39 4.38
C SER A 191 -1.78 -4.50 5.00
N ILE A 192 -0.50 -4.22 5.26
CA ILE A 192 0.44 -5.16 5.90
C ILE A 192 0.51 -5.00 7.42
N ARG A 193 -0.31 -4.10 8.00
CA ARG A 193 -0.41 -3.82 9.43
C ARG A 193 0.90 -3.33 10.07
N TYR A 194 1.68 -2.53 9.34
CA TYR A 194 2.89 -1.91 9.88
C TYR A 194 2.62 -0.48 10.35
N GLU A 195 2.37 -0.34 11.65
CA GLU A 195 1.91 0.91 12.27
C GLU A 195 2.90 2.07 12.16
N GLU A 196 4.19 1.85 12.45
CA GLU A 196 5.17 2.95 12.43
C GLU A 196 5.34 3.56 11.04
N CYS A 197 5.39 2.73 10.00
CA CYS A 197 5.43 3.24 8.63
C CYS A 197 4.13 3.90 8.21
N ALA A 198 2.97 3.37 8.63
CA ALA A 198 1.70 4.04 8.40
C ALA A 198 1.71 5.45 9.00
N ARG A 199 2.22 5.62 10.24
CA ARG A 199 2.37 6.93 10.88
C ARG A 199 3.32 7.85 10.11
N VAL A 200 4.49 7.37 9.70
CA VAL A 200 5.47 8.16 8.93
C VAL A 200 4.89 8.63 7.61
N TYR A 201 4.37 7.71 6.79
CA TYR A 201 3.89 8.06 5.45
C TYR A 201 2.62 8.91 5.50
N LEU A 202 1.75 8.73 6.50
CA LEU A 202 0.61 9.61 6.71
C LEU A 202 1.05 11.03 7.10
N THR A 203 2.05 11.15 7.98
CA THR A 203 2.61 12.46 8.36
C THR A 203 3.20 13.16 7.13
N GLN A 204 4.00 12.44 6.35
CA GLN A 204 4.57 12.96 5.10
C GLN A 204 3.51 13.35 4.07
N PHE A 205 2.44 12.57 3.94
CA PHE A 205 1.31 12.91 3.08
C PHE A 205 0.71 14.29 3.44
N PHE A 206 0.44 14.54 4.72
CA PHE A 206 -0.10 15.82 5.17
C PHE A 206 0.89 16.98 5.04
N LEU A 207 2.16 16.76 5.35
CA LEU A 207 3.21 17.76 5.16
C LEU A 207 3.37 18.18 3.68
N ASN A 208 2.98 17.32 2.75
CA ASN A 208 2.99 17.58 1.31
C ASN A 208 1.62 18.04 0.76
N GLY A 209 0.73 18.57 1.61
CA GLY A 209 -0.54 19.17 1.20
C GLY A 209 -1.70 18.18 0.99
N GLY A 210 -1.54 16.94 1.47
CA GLY A 210 -2.60 15.94 1.49
C GLY A 210 -3.84 16.36 2.28
N GLN A 211 -5.01 15.90 1.84
CA GLN A 211 -6.29 16.19 2.51
C GLN A 211 -6.84 14.97 3.25
N ARG A 212 -7.60 15.23 4.34
CA ARG A 212 -8.23 14.16 5.13
C ARG A 212 -9.15 13.27 4.28
N ASP A 213 -9.91 13.88 3.39
CA ASP A 213 -10.85 13.19 2.49
C ASP A 213 -10.12 12.25 1.50
N GLU A 214 -8.95 12.67 1.00
CA GLU A 214 -8.09 11.82 0.15
C GLU A 214 -7.54 10.62 0.93
N MET A 215 -7.16 10.82 2.20
CA MET A 215 -6.74 9.75 3.10
C MET A 215 -7.87 8.77 3.40
N GLU A 216 -9.09 9.26 3.60
CA GLU A 216 -10.25 8.40 3.82
C GLU A 216 -10.52 7.52 2.59
N ASP A 217 -10.49 8.08 1.38
CA ASP A 217 -10.59 7.29 0.14
C ASP A 217 -9.55 6.16 0.09
N ALA A 218 -8.30 6.45 0.44
CA ALA A 218 -7.24 5.44 0.49
C ALA A 218 -7.51 4.36 1.54
N LEU A 219 -8.07 4.69 2.71
CA LEU A 219 -8.42 3.69 3.74
C LEU A 219 -9.54 2.75 3.28
N PHE A 220 -10.60 3.29 2.68
CA PHE A 220 -11.72 2.50 2.15
C PHE A 220 -11.22 1.53 1.06
N LEU A 221 -10.42 2.05 0.13
CA LEU A 221 -9.78 1.26 -0.92
C LEU A 221 -8.92 0.15 -0.31
N THR A 222 -8.02 0.48 0.63
CA THR A 222 -7.11 -0.48 1.24
C THR A 222 -7.88 -1.60 1.94
N ARG A 223 -8.95 -1.26 2.67
CA ARG A 223 -9.85 -2.25 3.29
C ARG A 223 -10.43 -3.18 2.25
N PHE A 224 -10.98 -2.64 1.16
CA PHE A 224 -11.59 -3.41 0.09
C PHE A 224 -10.58 -4.37 -0.54
N ILE A 225 -9.40 -3.89 -0.97
CA ILE A 225 -8.39 -4.74 -1.63
C ILE A 225 -7.86 -5.82 -0.69
N THR A 226 -7.55 -5.45 0.56
CA THR A 226 -7.00 -6.38 1.55
C THR A 226 -8.02 -7.46 1.92
N GLY A 227 -9.29 -7.09 2.12
CA GLY A 227 -10.37 -8.05 2.42
C GLY A 227 -10.71 -8.95 1.23
N ASN A 228 -10.83 -8.36 0.04
CA ASN A 228 -11.14 -9.07 -1.20
C ASN A 228 -10.06 -10.10 -1.59
N LYS A 229 -8.87 -10.04 -0.96
CA LYS A 229 -7.84 -11.07 -1.07
C LYS A 229 -8.39 -12.48 -0.85
N ALA A 230 -9.22 -12.68 0.16
CA ALA A 230 -9.79 -13.99 0.45
C ALA A 230 -10.55 -14.57 -0.75
N LEU A 231 -11.36 -13.74 -1.42
CA LEU A 231 -12.15 -14.13 -2.58
C LEU A 231 -11.29 -14.32 -3.83
N THR A 232 -10.35 -13.41 -4.08
CA THR A 232 -9.44 -13.52 -5.24
C THR A 232 -8.52 -14.73 -5.13
N SER A 233 -8.09 -15.09 -3.93
CA SER A 233 -7.25 -16.27 -3.69
C SER A 233 -8.05 -17.58 -3.70
N SER A 234 -9.37 -17.53 -3.54
CA SER A 234 -10.23 -18.71 -3.57
C SER A 234 -10.83 -18.99 -4.96
N MET A 235 -10.41 -18.29 -6.01
CA MET A 235 -11.01 -18.43 -7.34
C MET A 235 -11.00 -19.88 -7.84
N GLU A 236 -9.91 -20.63 -7.63
CA GLU A 236 -9.85 -22.05 -8.02
C GLU A 236 -10.82 -22.91 -7.21
N ILE A 237 -11.09 -22.58 -5.96
CA ILE A 237 -12.08 -23.29 -5.13
C ILE A 237 -13.49 -23.01 -5.68
N LEU A 238 -13.78 -21.76 -6.04
CA LEU A 238 -15.09 -21.35 -6.57
C LEU A 238 -15.40 -21.90 -7.97
N LYS A 239 -14.44 -22.55 -8.63
CA LYS A 239 -14.65 -23.24 -9.91
C LYS A 239 -15.25 -24.64 -9.76
N TRP A 240 -15.18 -25.23 -8.57
CA TRP A 240 -15.77 -26.53 -8.22
C TRP A 240 -17.16 -26.35 -7.60
#